data_AF-A0A8C7ZYE9-F1
#
_entry.id   AF-A0A8C7ZYE9-F1
#
_cell.length_a   1.000
_cell.length_b   1.000
_cell.length_c   1.000
_cell.angle_alpha   90.00
_cell.angle_beta   90.00
_cell.angle_gamma   90.00
#
_symmetry.space_group_name_H-M   'P 1'
#
loop_
_entity.id
_entity.type
_entity.pdbx_description
1 polymer ?
#
loop_
_entity_poly.entity_id
_entity_poly.type
_entity_poly.pdbx_seq_one_letter_code
_entity_poly.pdbx_strand_id
1 'polypeptide(L)'
;MEMLDAFSTTIHVPNISTGEQLVDALELLGSFTDKERASIAHQLKGKRVWIGIKKLLVFIEMSLQMDSDYRVTKFLSLLRDEGA
;
A
#
# COMPACT_ATOMS: atom_id res chain seq x y z
N MET A 1 21.17 16.62 -26.24
CA MET A 1 20.10 15.64 -26.52
C MET A 1 19.73 15.03 -25.18
N GLU A 2 18.50 15.28 -24.72
CA GLU A 2 18.00 14.67 -23.49
C GLU A 2 17.49 13.27 -23.82
N MET A 3 17.74 12.30 -22.92
CA MET A 3 17.45 10.87 -23.14
C MET A 3 15.98 10.60 -23.49
N LEU A 4 15.06 11.47 -23.09
CA LEU A 4 13.62 11.34 -23.34
C LEU A 4 13.25 11.53 -24.82
N ASP A 5 13.98 12.37 -25.56
CA ASP A 5 13.70 12.65 -26.98
C ASP A 5 13.95 11.41 -27.89
N ALA A 6 14.63 10.38 -27.36
CA ALA A 6 14.89 9.13 -28.07
C ALA A 6 13.72 8.13 -27.99
N PHE A 7 12.81 8.29 -27.04
CA PHE A 7 11.67 7.38 -26.87
C PHE A 7 10.45 7.88 -27.64
N SER A 8 9.73 6.96 -28.30
CA SER A 8 8.54 7.32 -29.10
C SER A 8 7.34 7.77 -28.26
N THR A 9 7.28 7.38 -26.99
CA THR A 9 6.19 7.73 -26.07
C THR A 9 6.63 7.56 -24.61
N THR A 10 5.85 8.10 -23.69
CA THR A 10 6.04 7.94 -22.24
C THR A 10 4.73 7.51 -21.60
N ILE A 11 4.80 6.51 -20.72
CA ILE A 11 3.67 6.03 -19.93
C ILE A 11 4.01 6.25 -18.46
N HIS A 12 3.14 6.98 -17.75
CA HIS A 12 3.29 7.18 -16.32
C HIS A 12 2.68 5.99 -15.56
N VAL A 13 3.46 5.40 -14.65
CA VAL A 13 2.99 4.37 -13.71
C VAL A 13 2.88 5.01 -12.33
N PRO A 14 1.67 5.40 -11.88
CA PRO A 14 1.50 6.09 -10.60
C PRO A 14 1.58 5.14 -9.41
N ASN A 15 1.85 5.70 -8.23
CA ASN A 15 1.67 5.01 -6.96
C ASN A 15 0.18 4.83 -6.62
N ILE A 16 -0.11 3.91 -5.70
CA ILE A 16 -1.42 3.79 -5.07
C ILE A 16 -1.67 5.06 -4.25
N SER A 17 -2.84 5.67 -4.44
CA SER A 17 -3.08 7.04 -3.94
C SER A 17 -4.28 7.20 -3.01
N THR A 18 -5.13 6.19 -2.89
CA THR A 18 -6.34 6.20 -2.05
C THR A 18 -6.39 4.98 -1.13
N GLY A 19 -7.05 5.12 0.02
CA GLY A 19 -7.31 3.99 0.91
C GLY A 19 -8.06 2.84 0.23
N GLU A 20 -9.01 3.14 -0.65
CA GLU A 20 -9.79 2.16 -1.42
C GLU A 20 -8.89 1.30 -2.31
N GLN A 21 -8.11 1.92 -3.20
CA GLN A 21 -7.12 1.21 -4.03
C GLN A 21 -6.13 0.37 -3.21
N LEU A 22 -5.73 0.85 -2.03
CA LEU A 22 -4.84 0.09 -1.14
C LEU A 22 -5.54 -1.15 -0.59
N VAL A 23 -6.78 -1.02 -0.12
CA VAL A 23 -7.58 -2.15 0.38
C VAL A 23 -7.85 -3.17 -0.73
N ASP A 24 -8.17 -2.72 -1.95
CA ASP A 24 -8.33 -3.59 -3.12
C ASP A 24 -7.04 -4.39 -3.40
N ALA A 25 -5.88 -3.73 -3.32
CA ALA A 25 -4.59 -4.40 -3.47
C ALA A 25 -4.37 -5.46 -2.37
N LEU A 26 -4.71 -5.16 -1.11
CA LEU A 26 -4.60 -6.12 0.00
C LEU A 26 -5.54 -7.33 -0.16
N GLU A 27 -6.73 -7.11 -0.73
CA GLU A 27 -7.67 -8.19 -1.05
C GLU A 27 -7.11 -9.11 -2.15
N LEU A 28 -6.63 -8.54 -3.25
CA LEU A 28 -6.03 -9.30 -4.36
C LEU A 28 -4.77 -10.07 -3.94
N LEU A 29 -4.00 -9.51 -2.99
CA LEU A 29 -2.81 -10.15 -2.44
C LEU A 29 -3.13 -11.20 -1.36
N GLY A 30 -4.37 -11.25 -0.85
CA GLY A 30 -4.81 -12.24 0.13
C GLY A 30 -4.05 -12.22 1.46
N SER A 31 -3.40 -11.11 1.81
CA SER A 31 -2.42 -11.07 2.90
C SER A 31 -3.00 -10.80 4.29
N PHE A 32 -4.21 -10.24 4.35
CA PHE A 32 -4.92 -9.96 5.60
C PHE A 32 -6.29 -10.63 5.55
N THR A 33 -6.80 -11.06 6.70
CA THR A 33 -8.17 -11.58 6.85
C THR A 33 -9.20 -10.48 6.56
N ASP A 34 -10.45 -10.86 6.27
CA ASP A 34 -11.53 -9.91 6.01
C ASP A 34 -11.73 -8.92 7.17
N LYS A 35 -11.60 -9.39 8.41
CA LYS A 35 -11.69 -8.56 9.62
C LYS A 35 -10.55 -7.54 9.70
N GLU A 36 -9.33 -7.96 9.40
CA GLU A 36 -8.16 -7.07 9.38
C GLU A 36 -8.27 -6.04 8.24
N ARG A 37 -8.69 -6.47 7.03
CA ARG A 37 -8.92 -5.56 5.89
C ARG A 37 -10.01 -4.53 6.22
N ALA A 38 -11.10 -4.93 6.87
CA ALA A 38 -12.15 -4.00 7.31
C ALA A 38 -11.62 -2.96 8.32
N SER A 39 -10.74 -3.37 9.24
CA SER A 39 -10.08 -2.46 10.19
C SER A 39 -9.18 -1.44 9.47
N ILE A 40 -8.37 -1.92 8.52
CA ILE A 40 -7.50 -1.07 7.69
C ILE A 40 -8.36 -0.08 6.86
N ALA A 41 -9.41 -0.57 6.21
CA ALA A 41 -10.32 0.26 5.41
C ALA A 41 -10.97 1.36 6.26
N HIS A 42 -11.41 1.05 7.47
CA HIS A 42 -11.96 2.04 8.40
C HIS A 42 -10.92 3.13 8.74
N GLN A 43 -9.67 2.74 9.00
CA GLN A 43 -8.60 3.66 9.36
C GLN A 43 -8.11 4.53 8.20
N LEU A 44 -8.24 4.05 6.96
CA LEU A 44 -7.82 4.76 5.74
C LEU A 44 -8.96 5.54 5.06
N LYS A 45 -10.20 5.40 5.53
CA LYS A 45 -11.36 6.07 4.93
C LYS A 45 -11.14 7.59 4.88
N GLY A 46 -11.22 8.15 3.67
CA GLY A 46 -11.03 9.59 3.43
C GLY A 46 -9.58 10.08 3.56
N LYS A 47 -8.60 9.18 3.76
CA LYS A 47 -7.18 9.52 3.76
C LYS A 47 -6.57 9.26 2.39
N ARG A 48 -5.62 10.13 2.02
CA ARG A 48 -4.75 9.92 0.85
C ARG A 48 -3.56 9.10 1.29
N VAL A 49 -3.12 8.19 0.43
CA VAL A 49 -1.89 7.43 0.60
C VAL A 49 -0.97 7.72 -0.57
N TRP A 50 0.31 7.36 -0.47
CA TRP A 50 1.22 7.43 -1.60
C TRP A 50 2.28 6.33 -1.49
N ILE A 51 1.97 5.15 -2.03
CA ILE A 51 2.85 3.99 -1.91
C ILE A 51 2.99 3.22 -3.22
N GLY A 52 4.22 2.87 -3.57
CA GLY A 52 4.51 1.99 -4.69
C GLY A 52 4.29 0.52 -4.32
N ILE A 53 3.82 -0.28 -5.28
CA ILE A 53 3.44 -1.69 -5.04
C ILE A 53 4.57 -2.53 -4.40
N LYS A 54 5.82 -2.35 -4.82
CA LYS A 54 6.96 -3.08 -4.24
C LYS A 54 7.14 -2.78 -2.74
N LYS A 55 6.94 -1.52 -2.34
CA LYS A 55 7.08 -1.11 -0.94
C LYS A 55 5.90 -1.60 -0.10
N LEU A 56 4.69 -1.59 -0.67
CA LEU A 56 3.52 -2.20 -0.06
C LEU A 56 3.77 -3.68 0.28
N LEU A 57 4.33 -4.46 -0.63
CA LEU A 57 4.67 -5.88 -0.39
C LEU A 57 5.64 -6.06 0.79
N VAL A 58 6.65 -5.19 0.90
CA VAL A 58 7.58 -5.22 2.04
C VAL A 58 6.85 -4.93 3.35
N PHE A 59 5.95 -3.95 3.38
CA PHE A 59 5.19 -3.60 4.59
C PHE A 59 4.24 -4.72 5.03
N ILE A 60 3.60 -5.37 4.07
CA ILE A 60 2.77 -6.56 4.33
C ILE A 60 3.63 -7.63 4.98
N GLU A 61 4.75 -7.99 4.36
CA GLU A 61 5.64 -9.05 4.85
C GLU A 61 6.12 -8.75 6.28
N MET A 62 6.61 -7.52 6.53
CA MET A 62 7.04 -7.10 7.86
C MET A 62 5.92 -7.16 8.91
N SER A 63 4.67 -6.93 8.51
CA SER A 63 3.52 -6.96 9.41
C SER A 63 3.09 -8.39 9.72
N LEU A 64 3.21 -9.32 8.76
CA LEU A 64 2.88 -10.73 8.93
C LEU A 64 3.80 -11.46 9.91
N GLN A 65 5.02 -10.96 10.10
CA GLN A 65 5.97 -11.46 11.11
C GLN A 65 5.56 -11.13 12.55
N MET A 66 4.52 -10.32 12.75
CA MET A 66 3.96 -10.03 14.08
C MET A 66 2.88 -11.02 14.46
N ASP A 67 2.65 -11.16 15.77
CA ASP A 67 1.48 -11.87 16.29
C ASP A 67 0.20 -11.26 15.71
N SER A 68 -0.83 -12.09 15.54
CA SER A 68 -2.09 -11.73 14.89
C SER A 68 -2.69 -10.41 15.37
N ASP A 69 -2.58 -10.14 16.67
CA ASP A 69 -3.19 -8.98 17.31
C ASP A 69 -2.46 -7.67 16.97
N TYR A 70 -1.22 -7.75 16.48
CA TYR A 70 -0.37 -6.60 16.20
C TYR A 70 -0.13 -6.35 14.71
N ARG A 71 -0.54 -7.25 13.80
CA ARG A 71 -0.30 -7.14 12.35
C ARG A 71 -0.85 -5.85 11.77
N VAL A 72 -2.12 -5.55 12.04
CA VAL A 72 -2.80 -4.34 11.55
C VAL A 72 -2.14 -3.08 12.10
N THR A 73 -1.85 -3.06 13.40
CA THR A 73 -1.20 -1.91 14.05
C THR A 73 0.20 -1.68 13.48
N LYS A 74 0.97 -2.74 13.25
CA LYS A 74 2.29 -2.66 12.62
C LYS A 74 2.20 -2.12 11.21
N PHE A 75 1.28 -2.62 10.40
CA PHE A 75 1.07 -2.18 9.03
C PHE A 75 0.71 -0.69 8.94
N LEU A 76 -0.23 -0.23 9.77
CA LEU A 76 -0.64 1.17 9.81
C LEU A 76 0.47 2.09 10.34
N SER A 77 1.34 1.60 11.23
CA SER A 77 2.54 2.34 11.66
C SER A 77 3.51 2.52 10.50
N LEU A 78 3.82 1.44 9.76
CA LEU A 78 4.73 1.50 8.62
C LEU A 78 4.24 2.44 7.52
N LEU A 79 2.93 2.44 7.22
CA LEU A 79 2.33 3.39 6.28
C LEU A 79 2.53 4.84 6.74
N ARG A 80 2.23 5.12 8.01
CA ARG A 80 2.34 6.48 8.57
C ARG A 80 3.79 6.99 8.57
N ASP A 81 4.74 6.14 8.96
CA ASP A 81 6.16 6.51 9.04
C ASP A 81 6.74 6.83 7.65
N GLU A 82 6.17 6.24 6.60
CA GLU A 82 6.51 6.51 5.21
C GLU A 82 5.89 7.84 4.68
N GLY A 83 5.00 8.47 5.44
CA GLY A 83 4.23 9.61 4.96
C GLY A 83 3.10 9.23 4.00
N ALA A 84 2.67 7.96 4.05
CA ALA A 84 1.50 7.45 3.33
C ALA A 84 0.25 7.39 4.22
#